data_AF-A0A845QAT4-F1
#
_entry.id   AF-A0A845QAT4-F1
#
_cell.length_a   1.000
_cell.length_b   1.000
_cell.length_c   1.000
_cell.angle_alpha   90.00
_cell.angle_beta   90.00
_cell.angle_gamma   90.00
#
_symmetry.space_group_name_H-M   'P 1'
#
loop_
_entity.id
_entity.type
_entity.pdbx_description
1 polymer ?
#
loop_
_entity_poly.entity_id
_entity_poly.type
_entity_poly.pdbx_seq_one_letter_code
_entity_poly.pdbx_strand_id
1 'polypeptide(L)'
;MRKLPVFDVLGQAFSSPIRYWWPLLPVYLAVSVVIVFAMPLLFGVSMPAMGQATVPGTEAGAMIAYFALMLVLLSGVVVLTHRMAADAPDKWALGMPVVRYLITTVLLMLMLGVIAGILVLLIGLFTGGLTATPGTSVGIGGAVGIVLAVLVGIFIYGLAARLFLALPAAALGRKKAIRTAWLMSEGNTLRLLGAWVLYAILVLAVSFGLLFVVGATGFAGGANPMGGPAATSFTPVGILVTLVNVVVNYYLFIFGAAFLTYSYLELLPNAESGATAADTPAAAPAPAAPEAPS
;
A
#
# COMPACT_ATOMS: atom_id res chain seq x y z
N MET A 1 18.17 19.19 -5.90
CA MET A 1 17.14 18.15 -5.61
C MET A 1 16.71 17.50 -6.92
N ARG A 2 16.80 16.17 -7.00
CA ARG A 2 16.35 15.36 -8.14
C ARG A 2 14.83 15.29 -8.13
N LYS A 3 14.21 15.52 -9.29
CA LYS A 3 12.76 15.48 -9.43
C LYS A 3 12.31 14.09 -9.88
N LEU A 4 11.16 13.63 -9.40
CA LEU A 4 10.61 12.33 -9.80
C LEU A 4 10.20 12.36 -11.30
N PRO A 5 10.75 11.49 -12.17
CA PRO A 5 10.29 11.25 -13.54
C PRO A 5 9.11 10.27 -13.51
N VAL A 6 7.90 10.82 -13.31
CA VAL A 6 6.68 10.05 -13.04
C VAL A 6 6.38 9.00 -14.11
N PHE A 7 6.50 9.35 -15.40
CA PHE A 7 6.19 8.45 -16.50
C PHE A 7 7.21 7.33 -16.68
N ASP A 8 8.50 7.61 -16.48
CA ASP A 8 9.55 6.59 -16.57
C ASP A 8 9.39 5.56 -15.45
N VAL A 9 9.13 6.03 -14.23
CA VAL A 9 8.87 5.17 -13.06
C VAL A 9 7.63 4.31 -13.28
N LEU A 10 6.54 4.89 -13.79
CA LEU A 10 5.31 4.14 -14.09
C LEU A 10 5.52 3.14 -15.23
N GLY A 11 6.25 3.49 -16.29
CA GLY A 11 6.56 2.58 -17.39
C GLY A 11 7.42 1.38 -16.94
N GLN A 12 8.42 1.62 -16.10
CA GLN A 12 9.21 0.55 -15.48
C GLN A 12 8.37 -0.31 -14.53
N ALA A 13 7.48 0.30 -13.75
CA ALA A 13 6.56 -0.43 -12.89
C ALA A 13 5.60 -1.30 -13.71
N PHE A 14 5.02 -0.76 -14.78
CA PHE A 14 4.03 -1.44 -15.62
C PHE A 14 4.61 -2.67 -16.35
N SER A 15 5.90 -2.63 -16.71
CA SER A 15 6.60 -3.77 -17.29
C SER A 15 7.08 -4.81 -16.27
N SER A 16 7.12 -4.47 -14.98
CA SER A 16 7.66 -5.34 -13.94
C SER A 16 6.91 -6.65 -13.71
N PRO A 17 5.56 -6.71 -13.74
CA PRO A 17 4.82 -7.98 -13.65
C PRO A 17 5.22 -8.99 -14.74
N ILE A 18 5.53 -8.49 -15.95
CA ILE A 18 5.96 -9.29 -17.10
C ILE A 18 7.45 -9.66 -16.95
N ARG A 19 8.29 -8.70 -16.56
CA ARG A 19 9.73 -8.93 -16.35
C ARG A 19 10.00 -9.98 -15.28
N TYR A 20 9.22 -9.96 -14.20
CA TYR A 20 9.37 -10.86 -13.06
C TYR A 20 8.37 -12.02 -13.05
N TRP A 21 7.67 -12.25 -14.16
CA TRP A 21 6.68 -13.33 -14.26
C TRP A 21 7.27 -14.68 -13.86
N TRP A 22 8.48 -14.99 -14.30
CA TRP A 22 9.08 -16.30 -14.06
C TRP A 22 9.52 -16.55 -12.62
N PRO A 23 10.20 -15.60 -11.95
CA PRO A 23 10.54 -15.79 -10.55
C PRO A 23 9.40 -15.53 -9.56
N LEU A 24 8.40 -14.71 -9.90
CA LEU A 24 7.34 -14.31 -8.95
C LEU A 24 6.00 -15.02 -9.15
N LEU A 25 5.61 -15.37 -10.39
CA LEU A 25 4.32 -16.01 -10.62
C LEU A 25 4.21 -17.37 -9.90
N PRO A 26 5.22 -18.27 -9.93
CA PRO A 26 5.11 -19.54 -9.20
C PRO A 26 4.98 -19.34 -7.69
N VAL A 27 5.71 -18.37 -7.13
CA VAL A 27 5.64 -18.03 -5.71
C VAL A 27 4.27 -17.47 -5.35
N TYR A 28 3.75 -16.54 -6.18
CA TYR A 28 2.42 -15.98 -5.98
C TYR A 28 1.34 -17.05 -6.07
N LEU A 29 1.40 -17.94 -7.07
CA LEU A 29 0.46 -19.05 -7.21
C LEU A 29 0.52 -19.98 -6.00
N ALA A 30 1.71 -20.36 -5.53
CA ALA A 30 1.86 -21.18 -4.33
C ALA A 30 1.25 -20.50 -3.09
N VAL A 31 1.49 -19.19 -2.91
CA VAL A 31 0.89 -18.40 -1.83
C VAL A 31 -0.63 -18.34 -1.96
N SER A 32 -1.17 -18.07 -3.15
CA SER A 32 -2.61 -18.02 -3.41
C SER A 32 -3.27 -19.38 -3.13
N VAL A 33 -2.63 -20.48 -3.54
CA VAL A 33 -3.09 -21.84 -3.23
C VAL A 33 -3.14 -22.04 -1.72
N VAL A 34 -2.05 -21.74 -1.00
CA VAL A 34 -2.02 -21.87 0.47
C VAL A 34 -3.13 -21.05 1.13
N ILE A 35 -3.36 -19.81 0.70
CA ILE A 35 -4.43 -18.95 1.24
C ILE A 35 -5.81 -19.58 0.98
N VAL A 36 -6.09 -20.01 -0.26
CA VAL A 36 -7.38 -20.60 -0.63
C VAL A 36 -7.65 -21.88 0.14
N PHE A 37 -6.66 -22.76 0.33
CA PHE A 37 -6.82 -24.01 1.09
C PHE A 37 -6.78 -23.80 2.61
N ALA A 38 -6.16 -22.74 3.11
CA ALA A 38 -6.18 -22.42 4.54
C ALA A 38 -7.57 -22.03 5.04
N MET A 39 -8.41 -21.43 4.19
CA MET A 39 -9.76 -21.04 4.58
C MET A 39 -10.62 -22.25 5.01
N PRO A 40 -10.86 -23.30 4.18
CA PRO A 40 -11.64 -24.46 4.62
C PRO A 40 -10.99 -25.23 5.77
N LEU A 41 -9.66 -25.19 5.92
CA LEU A 41 -8.98 -25.84 7.04
C LEU A 41 -9.20 -25.10 8.37
N LEU A 42 -9.07 -23.77 8.38
CA LEU A 42 -9.26 -22.97 9.59
C LEU A 42 -10.75 -22.86 9.97
N PHE A 43 -11.63 -22.73 8.97
CA PHE A 43 -13.07 -22.62 9.20
C PHE A 43 -13.79 -23.97 9.31
N GLY A 44 -13.30 -25.02 8.64
CA GLY A 44 -13.86 -26.37 8.75
C GLY A 44 -13.58 -27.03 10.09
N VAL A 45 -12.54 -26.59 10.81
CA VAL A 45 -12.28 -26.99 12.20
C VAL A 45 -13.11 -26.15 13.19
N SER A 46 -13.52 -24.93 12.81
CA SER A 46 -14.34 -24.06 13.67
C SER A 46 -15.84 -24.22 13.46
N MET A 47 -16.29 -24.86 12.37
CA MET A 47 -17.70 -25.14 12.12
C MET A 47 -18.11 -26.44 12.83
N PRO A 48 -19.11 -26.41 13.73
CA PRO A 48 -19.62 -27.62 14.35
C PRO A 48 -20.19 -28.56 13.28
N ALA A 49 -20.02 -29.87 13.50
CA ALA A 49 -20.78 -30.88 12.76
C ALA A 49 -22.29 -30.56 12.87
N MET A 50 -23.05 -30.78 11.79
CA MET A 50 -24.49 -30.50 11.73
C MET A 50 -25.19 -30.96 13.03
N GLY A 51 -25.76 -30.00 13.77
CA GLY A 51 -26.47 -30.25 15.03
C GLY A 51 -25.73 -29.86 16.31
N GLN A 52 -24.49 -29.36 16.25
CA GLN A 52 -23.81 -28.79 17.42
C GLN A 52 -23.81 -27.25 17.43
N ALA A 53 -23.94 -26.66 18.61
CA ALA A 53 -23.82 -25.23 18.81
C ALA A 53 -22.37 -24.79 18.57
N THR A 54 -22.17 -23.69 17.83
CA THR A 54 -20.85 -23.06 17.68
C THR A 54 -20.34 -22.64 19.05
N VAL A 55 -19.09 -22.99 19.38
CA VAL A 55 -18.45 -22.50 20.60
C VAL A 55 -18.18 -21.00 20.41
N PRO A 56 -18.70 -20.11 21.29
CA PRO A 56 -18.49 -18.68 21.14
C PRO A 56 -16.99 -18.32 21.10
N GLY A 57 -16.56 -17.64 20.03
CA GLY A 57 -15.19 -17.13 19.89
C GLY A 57 -14.23 -17.96 19.02
N THR A 58 -14.55 -19.20 18.64
CA THR A 58 -13.68 -20.01 17.75
C THR A 58 -13.62 -19.46 16.33
N GLU A 59 -14.72 -18.92 15.82
CA GLU A 59 -14.80 -18.30 14.49
C GLU A 59 -13.95 -17.02 14.39
N ALA A 60 -13.97 -16.20 15.46
CA ALA A 60 -13.17 -14.98 15.52
C ALA A 60 -11.66 -15.29 15.54
N GLY A 61 -11.26 -16.32 16.30
CA GLY A 61 -9.87 -16.80 16.32
C GLY A 61 -9.42 -17.32 14.95
N ALA A 62 -10.26 -18.11 14.28
CA ALA A 62 -9.99 -18.61 12.93
C ALA A 62 -9.85 -17.48 11.89
N MET A 63 -10.72 -16.45 11.95
CA MET A 63 -10.59 -15.25 11.12
C MET A 63 -9.28 -14.53 11.35
N ILE A 64 -8.89 -14.27 12.60
CA ILE A 64 -7.64 -13.57 12.93
C ILE A 64 -6.43 -14.36 12.42
N ALA A 65 -6.41 -15.68 12.64
CA ALA A 65 -5.33 -16.55 12.15
C ALA A 65 -5.24 -16.54 10.63
N TYR A 66 -6.39 -16.59 9.93
CA TYR A 66 -6.46 -16.51 8.48
C TYR A 66 -5.92 -15.18 7.94
N PHE A 67 -6.34 -14.05 8.52
CA PHE A 67 -5.83 -12.73 8.13
C PHE A 67 -4.33 -12.58 8.40
N ALA A 68 -3.85 -13.07 9.54
CA ALA A 68 -2.43 -13.05 9.88
C ALA A 68 -1.60 -13.87 8.89
N LEU A 69 -2.06 -15.07 8.54
CA LEU A 69 -1.43 -15.92 7.53
C LEU A 69 -1.38 -15.22 6.17
N MET A 70 -2.51 -14.66 5.73
CA MET A 70 -2.61 -13.94 4.47
C MET A 70 -1.65 -12.76 4.43
N LEU A 71 -1.59 -11.96 5.51
CA LEU A 71 -0.68 -10.83 5.64
C LEU A 71 0.78 -11.26 5.55
N VAL A 72 1.19 -12.31 6.26
CA VAL A 72 2.59 -12.79 6.26
C VAL A 72 2.99 -13.29 4.87
N LEU A 73 2.16 -14.14 4.26
CA LEU A 73 2.47 -14.74 2.96
C LEU A 73 2.51 -13.69 1.84
N LEU A 74 1.51 -12.82 1.78
CA LEU A 74 1.47 -11.74 0.78
C LEU A 74 2.60 -10.73 1.00
N SER A 75 2.93 -10.39 2.26
CA SER A 75 4.09 -9.53 2.56
C SER A 75 5.40 -10.16 2.08
N GLY A 76 5.52 -11.48 2.15
CA GLY A 76 6.64 -12.22 1.56
C GLY A 76 6.79 -11.95 0.06
N VAL A 77 5.69 -12.02 -0.69
CA VAL A 77 5.67 -11.71 -2.13
C VAL A 77 6.05 -10.24 -2.39
N VAL A 78 5.50 -9.30 -1.62
CA VAL A 78 5.83 -7.87 -1.77
C VAL A 78 7.30 -7.60 -1.49
N VAL A 79 7.84 -8.15 -0.40
CA VAL A 79 9.26 -7.99 -0.03
C VAL A 79 10.16 -8.59 -1.11
N LEU A 80 9.83 -9.78 -1.62
CA LEU A 80 10.57 -10.39 -2.73
C LEU A 80 10.54 -9.48 -3.96
N THR A 81 9.39 -8.88 -4.27
CA THR A 81 9.23 -7.94 -5.39
C THR A 81 10.11 -6.70 -5.22
N HIS A 82 10.09 -6.07 -4.04
CA HIS A 82 10.96 -4.93 -3.73
C HIS A 82 12.44 -5.27 -3.94
N ARG A 83 12.86 -6.46 -3.52
CA ARG A 83 14.26 -6.89 -3.63
C ARG A 83 14.66 -7.26 -5.05
N MET A 84 13.74 -7.82 -5.84
CA MET A 84 13.97 -8.06 -7.27
C MET A 84 14.05 -6.77 -8.06
N ALA A 85 13.11 -5.84 -7.81
CA ALA A 85 13.07 -4.54 -8.49
C ALA A 85 14.28 -3.65 -8.15
N ALA A 86 14.83 -3.78 -6.94
CA ALA A 86 16.05 -3.09 -6.51
C ALA A 86 17.34 -3.88 -6.79
N ASP A 87 17.26 -5.03 -7.43
CA ASP A 87 18.38 -5.93 -7.72
C ASP A 87 19.28 -6.24 -6.50
N ALA A 88 18.65 -6.51 -5.34
CA ALA A 88 19.37 -6.81 -4.11
C ALA A 88 20.13 -8.16 -4.22
N PRO A 89 21.31 -8.32 -3.59
CA PRO A 89 22.09 -9.57 -3.67
C PRO A 89 21.36 -10.77 -3.08
N ASP A 90 20.71 -10.62 -1.91
CA ASP A 90 20.08 -11.73 -1.19
C ASP A 90 18.56 -11.80 -1.39
N LYS A 91 18.07 -11.80 -2.64
CA LYS A 91 16.62 -11.66 -2.97
C LYS A 91 15.70 -12.60 -2.17
N TRP A 92 16.17 -13.82 -1.92
CA TRP A 92 15.40 -14.90 -1.28
C TRP A 92 15.47 -14.95 0.25
N ALA A 93 16.31 -14.13 0.89
CA ALA A 93 16.48 -14.13 2.34
C ALA A 93 15.36 -13.34 3.05
N LEU A 94 14.14 -13.88 3.09
CA LEU A 94 12.92 -13.13 3.43
C LEU A 94 12.64 -12.97 4.94
N GLY A 95 13.18 -13.81 5.83
CA GLY A 95 12.76 -13.87 7.24
C GLY A 95 12.73 -12.53 7.98
N MET A 96 13.90 -11.95 8.28
CA MET A 96 13.99 -10.66 8.99
C MET A 96 13.41 -9.48 8.19
N PRO A 97 13.61 -9.38 6.85
CA PRO A 97 13.00 -8.32 6.05
C PRO A 97 11.46 -8.31 6.06
N VAL A 98 10.80 -9.46 6.03
CA VAL A 98 9.32 -9.54 6.13
C VAL A 98 8.84 -9.06 7.49
N VAL A 99 9.52 -9.46 8.57
CA VAL A 99 9.18 -8.97 9.93
C VAL A 99 9.31 -7.45 10.01
N ARG A 100 10.42 -6.89 9.50
CA ARG A 100 10.63 -5.44 9.46
C ARG A 100 9.57 -4.74 8.61
N TYR A 101 9.19 -5.33 7.49
CA TYR A 101 8.16 -4.82 6.59
C TYR A 101 6.80 -4.76 7.29
N LEU A 102 6.40 -5.84 7.99
CA LEU A 102 5.16 -5.91 8.76
C LEU A 102 5.14 -4.90 9.90
N ILE A 103 6.21 -4.82 10.70
CA ILE A 103 6.32 -3.85 11.80
C ILE A 103 6.22 -2.43 11.25
N THR A 104 6.92 -2.12 10.17
CA THR A 104 6.88 -0.79 9.53
C THR A 104 5.47 -0.49 9.02
N THR A 105 4.81 -1.45 8.39
CA THR A 105 3.43 -1.30 7.91
C THR A 105 2.46 -1.02 9.05
N VAL A 106 2.54 -1.78 10.15
CA VAL A 106 1.70 -1.56 11.34
C VAL A 106 1.95 -0.19 11.95
N LEU A 107 3.21 0.21 12.11
CA LEU A 107 3.57 1.53 12.64
C LEU A 107 3.05 2.66 11.74
N LEU A 108 3.16 2.52 10.42
CA LEU A 108 2.63 3.49 9.46
C LEU A 108 1.11 3.59 9.52
N MET A 109 0.41 2.46 9.56
CA MET A 109 -1.05 2.42 9.66
C MET A 109 -1.54 3.02 10.96
N LEU A 110 -0.88 2.71 12.09
CA LEU A 110 -1.21 3.29 13.38
C LEU A 110 -0.97 4.80 13.39
N MET A 111 0.15 5.27 12.85
CA MET A 111 0.47 6.69 12.77
C MET A 111 -0.54 7.44 11.88
N LEU A 112 -0.85 6.91 10.69
CA LEU A 112 -1.86 7.49 9.80
C LEU A 112 -3.25 7.47 10.44
N GLY A 113 -3.60 6.39 11.14
CA GLY A 113 -4.87 6.27 11.87
C GLY A 113 -5.00 7.28 13.01
N VAL A 114 -3.96 7.49 13.81
CA VAL A 114 -3.93 8.51 14.87
C VAL A 114 -4.06 9.91 14.28
N ILE A 115 -3.31 10.21 13.21
CA ILE A 115 -3.40 11.51 12.53
C ILE A 115 -4.80 11.74 11.97
N ALA A 116 -5.37 10.73 11.30
CA ALA A 116 -6.74 10.79 10.78
C ALA A 116 -7.76 11.00 11.91
N GLY A 117 -7.63 10.26 13.02
CA GLY A 117 -8.50 10.39 14.18
C GLY A 117 -8.46 11.79 14.81
N ILE A 118 -7.26 12.35 14.98
CA ILE A 118 -7.08 13.73 15.46
C ILE A 118 -7.73 14.73 14.50
N LEU A 119 -7.50 14.59 13.19
CA LEU A 119 -8.05 15.50 12.19
C LEU A 119 -9.58 15.45 12.13
N VAL A 120 -10.18 14.25 12.20
CA VAL A 120 -11.63 14.08 12.27
C VAL A 120 -12.20 14.70 13.55
N LEU A 121 -11.53 14.51 14.69
CA LEU A 121 -11.93 15.11 15.96
C LEU A 121 -11.86 16.64 15.91
N LEU A 122 -10.80 17.21 15.32
CA LEU A 122 -10.68 18.64 15.09
C LEU A 122 -11.81 19.16 14.19
N ILE A 123 -12.09 18.50 13.06
CA ILE A 123 -13.22 18.86 12.19
C ILE A 123 -14.51 18.84 12.99
N GLY A 124 -14.77 17.78 13.75
CA GLY A 124 -15.97 17.65 14.59
C GLY A 124 -16.12 18.77 15.61
N LEU A 125 -15.03 19.26 16.20
CA LEU A 125 -15.04 20.42 17.09
C LEU A 125 -15.41 21.71 16.36
N PHE A 126 -14.84 21.95 15.16
CA PHE A 126 -15.11 23.16 14.39
C PHE A 126 -16.50 23.15 13.71
N THR A 127 -16.98 22.00 13.23
CA THR A 127 -18.31 21.86 12.62
C THR A 127 -19.42 21.68 13.65
N GLY A 128 -19.14 21.02 14.78
CA GLY A 128 -20.05 20.88 15.92
C GLY A 128 -20.28 22.21 16.65
N GLY A 129 -19.28 23.09 16.71
CA GLY A 129 -19.43 24.46 17.20
C GLY A 129 -20.29 25.36 16.29
N LEU A 130 -20.49 24.99 15.02
CA LEU A 130 -21.27 25.76 14.03
C LEU A 130 -22.72 25.26 13.86
N THR A 131 -23.09 24.12 14.45
CA THR A 131 -24.39 23.45 14.21
C THR A 131 -25.33 23.42 15.41
N ALA A 132 -24.99 24.10 16.52
CA ALA A 132 -25.85 24.24 17.69
C ALA A 132 -27.00 25.27 17.51
N THR A 133 -27.56 25.39 16.29
CA THR A 133 -28.75 26.19 16.01
C THR A 133 -29.77 25.30 15.29
N PRO A 134 -30.82 24.81 15.99
CA PRO A 134 -31.85 23.99 15.38
C PRO A 134 -32.62 24.81 14.33
N GLY A 135 -32.63 24.36 13.08
CA GLY A 135 -33.56 24.90 12.05
C GLY A 135 -32.94 25.33 10.71
N THR A 136 -31.64 25.24 10.49
CA THR A 136 -31.05 25.58 9.19
C THR A 136 -30.86 24.34 8.30
N SER A 137 -31.61 24.31 7.21
CA SER A 137 -31.39 23.49 6.01
C SER A 137 -29.92 23.40 5.67
N VAL A 138 -29.34 22.18 5.49
CA VAL A 138 -27.94 21.85 5.13
C VAL A 138 -27.07 23.10 4.88
N GLY A 139 -26.84 23.84 5.95
CA GLY A 139 -26.46 25.25 5.84
C GLY A 139 -24.96 25.29 5.94
N ILE A 140 -24.30 26.06 5.06
CA ILE A 140 -22.89 26.50 5.06
C ILE A 140 -21.89 25.62 5.84
N GLY A 141 -22.03 25.41 7.15
CA GLY A 141 -21.33 24.39 7.94
C GLY A 141 -21.32 22.96 7.36
N GLY A 142 -22.38 22.50 6.68
CA GLY A 142 -22.36 21.22 5.96
C GLY A 142 -21.40 21.20 4.77
N ALA A 143 -21.41 22.26 3.97
CA ALA A 143 -20.50 22.43 2.84
C ALA A 143 -19.04 22.63 3.29
N VAL A 144 -18.83 23.41 4.36
CA VAL A 144 -17.51 23.61 4.99
C VAL A 144 -16.97 22.29 5.53
N GLY A 145 -17.81 21.45 6.16
CA GLY A 145 -17.43 20.12 6.62
C GLY A 145 -16.95 19.21 5.49
N ILE A 146 -17.65 19.21 4.35
CA ILE A 146 -17.25 18.43 3.16
C ILE A 146 -15.91 18.92 2.61
N VAL A 147 -15.74 20.25 2.45
CA VAL A 147 -14.49 20.82 1.95
C VAL A 147 -13.31 20.48 2.88
N LEU A 148 -13.50 20.61 4.19
CA LEU A 148 -12.47 20.24 5.18
C LEU A 148 -12.16 18.75 5.15
N ALA A 149 -13.16 17.88 5.03
CA ALA A 149 -12.95 16.45 4.92
C ALA A 149 -12.15 16.09 3.65
N VAL A 150 -12.43 16.75 2.52
CA VAL A 150 -11.68 16.57 1.27
C VAL A 150 -10.23 17.04 1.43
N LEU A 151 -10.00 18.22 2.01
CA LEU A 151 -8.65 18.75 2.25
C LEU A 151 -7.84 17.85 3.19
N VAL A 152 -8.46 17.36 4.26
CA VAL A 152 -7.86 16.39 5.19
C VAL A 152 -7.56 15.07 4.48
N GLY A 153 -8.48 14.60 3.63
CA GLY A 153 -8.26 13.41 2.81
C GLY A 153 -7.06 13.55 1.89
N ILE A 154 -6.95 14.68 1.18
CA ILE A 154 -5.80 14.99 0.31
C ILE A 154 -4.51 15.05 1.13
N PHE A 155 -4.55 15.68 2.30
CA PHE A 155 -3.39 15.78 3.19
C PHE A 155 -2.93 14.40 3.69
N ILE A 156 -3.85 13.56 4.18
CA ILE A 156 -3.55 12.20 4.63
C ILE A 156 -3.03 11.37 3.47
N TYR A 157 -3.63 11.48 2.29
CA TYR A 157 -3.20 10.74 1.11
C TYR A 157 -1.81 11.17 0.64
N GLY A 158 -1.51 12.47 0.64
CA GLY A 158 -0.17 12.99 0.35
C GLY A 158 0.87 12.57 1.39
N LEU A 159 0.49 12.53 2.66
CA LEU A 159 1.33 12.04 3.74
C LEU A 159 1.62 10.54 3.59
N ALA A 160 0.59 9.74 3.33
CA ALA A 160 0.69 8.31 3.09
C ALA A 160 1.59 8.01 1.89
N ALA A 161 1.42 8.74 0.78
CA ALA A 161 2.24 8.63 -0.41
C ALA A 161 3.75 8.75 -0.09
N ARG A 162 4.14 9.70 0.76
CA ARG A 162 5.53 9.89 1.22
C ARG A 162 5.98 8.75 2.13
N LEU A 163 5.15 8.39 3.09
CA LEU A 163 5.49 7.41 4.12
C LEU A 163 5.58 5.98 3.58
N PHE A 164 4.82 5.65 2.54
CA PHE A 164 4.90 4.34 1.89
C PHE A 164 6.24 4.08 1.21
N LEU A 165 7.06 5.11 0.94
CA LEU A 165 8.46 4.93 0.52
C LEU A 165 9.34 4.28 1.60
N ALA A 166 8.87 4.23 2.85
CA ALA A 166 9.57 3.50 3.92
C ALA A 166 9.45 1.97 3.76
N LEU A 167 8.44 1.48 3.05
CA LEU A 167 8.22 0.04 2.82
C LEU A 167 9.34 -0.62 2.00
N PRO A 168 9.74 -0.09 0.82
CA PRO A 168 10.90 -0.63 0.11
C PRO A 168 12.19 -0.49 0.92
N ALA A 169 12.38 0.59 1.68
CA ALA A 169 13.55 0.73 2.56
C ALA A 169 13.60 -0.36 3.65
N ALA A 170 12.45 -0.71 4.24
CA ALA A 170 12.33 -1.80 5.21
C ALA A 170 12.58 -3.17 4.57
N ALA A 171 12.05 -3.40 3.37
CA ALA A 171 12.27 -4.63 2.59
C ALA A 171 13.75 -4.83 2.19
N LEU A 172 14.47 -3.73 1.95
CA LEU A 172 15.91 -3.73 1.66
C LEU A 172 16.78 -3.74 2.93
N GLY A 173 16.17 -3.78 4.11
CA GLY A 173 16.89 -3.90 5.39
C GLY A 173 17.59 -2.62 5.85
N ARG A 174 17.27 -1.44 5.28
CA ARG A 174 17.87 -0.16 5.68
C ARG A 174 17.38 0.27 7.07
N LYS A 175 18.29 0.83 7.87
CA LYS A 175 17.96 1.42 9.18
C LYS A 175 17.24 2.78 8.98
N LYS A 176 16.31 3.13 9.86
CA LYS A 176 15.56 4.42 9.87
C LYS A 176 14.72 4.71 8.61
N ALA A 177 14.03 3.70 8.08
CA ALA A 177 13.22 3.76 6.86
C ALA A 177 12.27 4.98 6.76
N ILE A 178 11.58 5.35 7.85
CA ILE A 178 10.60 6.46 7.87
C ILE A 178 11.27 7.82 7.71
N ARG A 179 12.36 8.08 8.44
CA ARG A 179 13.11 9.35 8.34
C ARG A 179 13.70 9.51 6.94
N THR A 180 14.25 8.43 6.41
CA THR A 180 14.82 8.36 5.07
C THR A 180 13.75 8.67 4.01
N ALA A 181 12.56 8.07 4.09
CA ALA A 181 11.44 8.36 3.20
C ALA A 181 11.00 9.83 3.25
N TRP A 182 11.00 10.44 4.44
CA TRP A 182 10.65 11.85 4.60
C TRP A 182 11.62 12.79 3.85
N LEU A 183 12.93 12.59 4.04
CA LEU A 183 13.98 13.39 3.39
C LEU A 183 13.99 13.20 1.87
N MET A 184 13.76 11.98 1.38
CA MET A 184 13.72 11.68 -0.07
C MET A 184 12.60 12.40 -0.81
N SER A 185 11.46 12.54 -0.14
CA SER A 185 10.23 13.09 -0.73
C SER A 185 10.09 14.60 -0.56
N GLU A 186 11.02 15.24 0.14
CA GLU A 186 11.05 16.69 0.32
C GLU A 186 11.18 17.40 -1.04
N GLY A 187 10.28 18.35 -1.31
CA GLY A 187 10.18 19.04 -2.61
C GLY A 187 9.54 18.24 -3.76
N ASN A 188 9.20 16.96 -3.55
CA ASN A 188 8.56 16.11 -4.57
C ASN A 188 7.12 15.68 -4.23
N THR A 189 6.53 16.17 -3.14
CA THR A 189 5.21 15.74 -2.63
C THR A 189 4.11 15.75 -3.69
N LEU A 190 3.95 16.84 -4.46
CA LEU A 190 2.91 16.93 -5.50
C LEU A 190 3.15 15.97 -6.66
N ARG A 191 4.41 15.72 -7.03
CA ARG A 191 4.76 14.75 -8.08
C ARG A 191 4.49 13.32 -7.61
N LEU A 192 4.78 13.03 -6.35
CA LEU A 192 4.48 11.74 -5.74
C LEU A 192 2.97 11.50 -5.67
N LEU A 193 2.21 12.53 -5.23
CA LEU A 193 0.76 12.52 -5.21
C LEU A 193 0.19 12.26 -6.61
N GLY A 194 0.65 13.01 -7.62
CA GLY A 194 0.24 12.82 -9.00
C GLY A 194 0.58 11.43 -9.54
N ALA A 195 1.76 10.89 -9.20
CA ALA A 195 2.16 9.54 -9.57
C ALA A 195 1.26 8.47 -8.92
N TRP A 196 0.88 8.65 -7.65
CA TRP A 196 -0.06 7.80 -6.94
C TRP A 196 -1.48 7.85 -7.51
N VAL A 197 -1.96 9.05 -7.87
CA VAL A 197 -3.25 9.23 -8.56
C VAL A 197 -3.23 8.53 -9.91
N LEU A 198 -2.16 8.70 -10.70
CA LEU A 198 -2.03 8.07 -12.00
C LEU A 198 -1.92 6.54 -11.86
N TYR A 199 -1.17 6.04 -10.86
CA TYR A 199 -1.18 4.63 -10.48
C TYR A 199 -2.60 4.15 -10.15
N ALA A 200 -3.35 4.86 -9.31
CA ALA A 200 -4.71 4.49 -8.94
C ALA A 200 -5.64 4.45 -10.16
N ILE A 201 -5.55 5.43 -11.07
CA ILE A 201 -6.30 5.45 -12.32
C ILE A 201 -5.93 4.24 -13.18
N LEU A 202 -4.65 3.90 -13.31
CA LEU A 202 -4.20 2.72 -14.06
C LEU A 202 -4.69 1.42 -13.43
N VAL A 203 -4.60 1.29 -12.11
CA VAL A 203 -5.15 0.15 -11.37
C VAL A 203 -6.65 0.03 -11.64
N LEU A 204 -7.40 1.13 -11.54
CA LEU A 204 -8.83 1.13 -11.84
C LEU A 204 -9.09 0.75 -13.30
N ALA A 205 -8.39 1.32 -14.26
CA ALA A 205 -8.56 1.01 -15.68
C ALA A 205 -8.27 -0.47 -15.99
N VAL A 206 -7.18 -1.02 -15.44
CA VAL A 206 -6.82 -2.43 -15.59
C VAL A 206 -7.84 -3.32 -14.89
N SER A 207 -8.27 -2.96 -13.69
CA SER A 207 -9.27 -3.71 -12.91
C SER A 207 -10.62 -3.71 -13.63
N PHE A 208 -11.12 -2.55 -14.06
CA PHE A 208 -12.39 -2.41 -14.77
C PHE A 208 -12.32 -3.06 -16.16
N GLY A 209 -11.25 -2.85 -16.93
CA GLY A 209 -11.10 -3.46 -18.25
C GLY A 209 -11.11 -5.00 -18.18
N LEU A 210 -10.42 -5.57 -17.18
CA LEU A 210 -10.34 -7.03 -17.02
C LEU A 210 -11.58 -7.61 -16.33
N LEU A 211 -12.20 -6.90 -15.38
CA LEU A 211 -13.51 -7.25 -14.82
C LEU A 211 -14.63 -7.18 -15.86
N PHE A 212 -14.53 -6.28 -16.85
CA PHE A 212 -15.48 -6.22 -17.96
C PHE A 212 -15.35 -7.43 -18.89
N VAL A 213 -14.12 -7.90 -19.16
CA VAL A 213 -13.90 -9.14 -19.92
C VAL A 213 -14.45 -10.37 -19.17
N VAL A 214 -14.20 -10.45 -17.87
CA VAL A 214 -14.71 -11.53 -17.00
C VAL A 214 -16.24 -11.45 -16.86
N GLY A 215 -16.78 -10.25 -16.62
CA GLY A 215 -18.22 -10.00 -16.49
C GLY A 215 -18.98 -10.28 -17.78
N ALA A 216 -18.44 -9.91 -18.94
CA ALA A 216 -19.03 -10.22 -20.24
C ALA A 216 -19.13 -11.73 -20.48
N THR A 217 -18.13 -12.51 -20.04
CA THR A 217 -18.20 -14.00 -20.12
C THR A 217 -19.19 -14.62 -19.14
N GLY A 218 -19.39 -14.03 -17.96
CA GLY A 218 -20.40 -14.47 -16.99
C GLY A 218 -21.84 -14.18 -17.42
N PHE A 219 -22.09 -12.99 -17.97
CA PHE A 219 -23.41 -12.60 -18.51
C PHE A 219 -23.78 -13.36 -19.79
N ALA A 220 -22.82 -13.68 -20.67
CA ALA A 220 -23.08 -14.47 -21.87
C ALA A 220 -23.37 -15.96 -21.58
N GLY A 221 -22.93 -16.48 -20.42
CA GLY A 221 -23.09 -17.89 -20.03
C GLY A 221 -24.32 -18.21 -19.16
N GLY A 222 -25.17 -17.23 -18.83
CA GLY A 222 -26.36 -17.44 -18.00
C GLY A 222 -26.10 -17.81 -16.53
N ALA A 223 -24.86 -17.73 -16.06
CA ALA A 223 -24.50 -18.01 -14.68
C ALA A 223 -24.69 -16.76 -13.83
N ASN A 224 -25.66 -16.81 -12.92
CA ASN A 224 -25.98 -15.74 -11.99
C ASN A 224 -24.79 -15.51 -11.02
N PRO A 225 -24.01 -14.41 -11.13
CA PRO A 225 -22.75 -14.27 -10.39
C PRO A 225 -22.94 -13.91 -8.91
N MET A 226 -24.18 -13.62 -8.48
CA MET A 226 -24.51 -13.22 -7.10
C MET A 226 -25.43 -14.22 -6.36
N GLY A 227 -25.72 -15.38 -6.97
CA GLY A 227 -26.69 -16.34 -6.47
C GLY A 227 -26.07 -17.64 -5.95
N GLY A 228 -25.60 -17.64 -4.71
CA GLY A 228 -25.37 -18.86 -3.91
C GLY A 228 -23.94 -19.43 -3.89
N PRO A 229 -23.69 -20.46 -3.08
CA PRO A 229 -22.35 -21.02 -2.79
C PRO A 229 -21.67 -21.70 -4.00
N ALA A 230 -22.26 -21.61 -5.20
CA ALA A 230 -21.78 -22.20 -6.44
C ALA A 230 -20.61 -21.45 -7.11
N ALA A 231 -20.07 -20.40 -6.47
CA ALA A 231 -18.82 -19.75 -6.91
C ALA A 231 -17.59 -20.70 -6.84
N THR A 232 -17.74 -21.90 -6.26
CA THR A 232 -16.77 -23.00 -6.27
C THR A 232 -17.09 -24.10 -7.29
N SER A 233 -18.12 -23.93 -8.13
CA SER A 233 -18.39 -24.90 -9.18
C SER A 233 -17.24 -24.92 -10.18
N PHE A 234 -16.59 -26.08 -10.33
CA PHE A 234 -15.55 -26.37 -11.34
C PHE A 234 -16.13 -26.38 -12.76
N THR A 235 -16.86 -25.33 -13.13
CA THR A 235 -17.30 -25.09 -14.49
C THR A 235 -16.13 -24.49 -15.27
N PRO A 236 -16.00 -24.77 -16.59
CA PRO A 236 -14.96 -24.16 -17.42
C PRO A 236 -14.94 -22.63 -17.33
N VAL A 237 -16.13 -22.01 -17.20
CA VAL A 237 -16.29 -20.56 -17.02
C VAL A 237 -15.78 -20.12 -15.65
N GLY A 238 -16.14 -20.82 -14.57
CA GLY A 238 -15.65 -20.53 -13.22
C GLY A 238 -14.12 -20.62 -13.12
N ILE A 239 -13.51 -21.65 -13.71
CA ILE A 239 -12.06 -21.82 -13.77
C ILE A 239 -11.40 -20.66 -14.53
N LEU A 240 -11.97 -20.23 -15.67
CA LEU A 240 -11.45 -19.10 -16.44
C LEU A 240 -11.53 -17.80 -15.63
N VAL A 241 -12.66 -17.53 -14.97
CA VAL A 241 -12.84 -16.36 -14.09
C VAL A 241 -11.81 -16.35 -12.97
N THR A 242 -11.61 -17.48 -12.29
CA THR A 242 -10.60 -17.61 -11.23
C THR A 242 -9.19 -17.38 -11.75
N LEU A 243 -8.82 -17.95 -12.90
CA LEU A 243 -7.50 -17.77 -13.50
C LEU A 243 -7.24 -16.30 -13.88
N VAL A 244 -8.21 -15.64 -14.52
CA VAL A 244 -8.08 -14.22 -14.85
C VAL A 244 -7.95 -13.40 -13.58
N ASN A 245 -8.76 -13.66 -12.56
CA ASN A 245 -8.67 -12.95 -11.28
C ASN A 245 -7.30 -13.13 -10.62
N VAL A 246 -6.73 -14.33 -10.65
CA VAL A 246 -5.37 -14.61 -10.13
C VAL A 246 -4.31 -13.82 -10.89
N VAL A 247 -4.37 -13.81 -12.23
CA VAL A 247 -3.41 -13.06 -13.07
C VAL A 247 -3.54 -11.55 -12.87
N VAL A 248 -4.77 -11.04 -12.73
CA VAL A 248 -5.04 -9.62 -12.45
C VAL A 248 -4.47 -9.23 -11.10
N ASN A 249 -4.80 -9.98 -10.05
CA ASN A 249 -4.29 -9.68 -8.72
C ASN A 249 -2.77 -9.77 -8.68
N TYR A 250 -2.16 -10.78 -9.30
CA TYR A 250 -0.72 -10.85 -9.48
C TYR A 250 -0.18 -9.57 -10.12
N TYR A 251 -0.74 -9.16 -11.25
CA TYR A 251 -0.31 -7.97 -11.98
C TYR A 251 -0.36 -6.71 -11.11
N LEU A 252 -1.49 -6.48 -10.43
CA LEU A 252 -1.69 -5.32 -9.57
C LEU A 252 -0.74 -5.31 -8.37
N PHE A 253 -0.50 -6.48 -7.76
CA PHE A 253 0.36 -6.62 -6.60
C PHE A 253 1.82 -6.30 -6.93
N ILE A 254 2.32 -6.88 -8.03
CA ILE A 254 3.69 -6.65 -8.49
C ILE A 254 3.87 -5.22 -9.00
N PHE A 255 2.88 -4.69 -9.73
CA PHE A 255 2.89 -3.31 -10.22
C PHE A 255 3.00 -2.30 -9.07
N GLY A 256 2.18 -2.43 -8.03
CA GLY A 256 2.21 -1.53 -6.87
C GLY A 256 3.54 -1.58 -6.10
N ALA A 257 4.06 -2.79 -5.83
CA ALA A 257 5.36 -2.95 -5.17
C ALA A 257 6.52 -2.40 -6.01
N ALA A 258 6.51 -2.65 -7.32
CA ALA A 258 7.53 -2.13 -8.24
C ALA A 258 7.49 -0.59 -8.33
N PHE A 259 6.31 0.00 -8.46
CA PHE A 259 6.12 1.45 -8.46
C PHE A 259 6.73 2.12 -7.23
N LEU A 260 6.45 1.58 -6.04
CA LEU A 260 7.03 2.05 -4.79
C LEU A 260 8.57 1.93 -4.77
N THR A 261 9.10 0.83 -5.31
CA THR A 261 10.54 0.57 -5.34
C THR A 261 11.27 1.54 -6.27
N TYR A 262 10.81 1.71 -7.50
CA TYR A 262 11.45 2.62 -8.46
C TYR A 262 11.32 4.07 -8.01
N SER A 263 10.18 4.47 -7.45
CA SER A 263 10.01 5.79 -6.83
C SER A 263 11.02 6.00 -5.69
N TYR A 264 11.26 4.96 -4.88
CA TYR A 264 12.23 5.01 -3.80
C TYR A 264 13.67 5.14 -4.32
N LEU A 265 14.09 4.32 -5.29
CA LEU A 265 15.45 4.34 -5.84
C LEU A 265 15.77 5.67 -6.53
N GLU A 266 14.80 6.22 -7.25
CA GLU A 266 14.95 7.47 -7.99
C GLU A 266 15.07 8.70 -7.07
N LEU A 267 14.41 8.65 -5.91
CA LEU A 267 14.48 9.71 -4.90
C LEU A 267 15.58 9.48 -3.86
N LEU A 268 16.21 8.30 -3.85
CA LEU A 268 17.29 7.94 -2.93
C LEU A 268 18.39 9.02 -2.82
N PRO A 269 18.90 9.58 -3.95
CA PRO A 269 19.98 10.56 -3.91
C PRO A 269 19.63 11.84 -3.15
N ASN A 270 18.34 12.20 -3.05
CA ASN A 270 17.91 13.39 -2.33
C ASN A 270 18.21 13.26 -0.82
N ALA A 271 17.99 12.09 -0.23
CA ALA A 271 18.31 11.88 1.19
C ALA A 271 19.82 11.77 1.45
N GLU A 272 20.59 11.23 0.50
CA GLU A 272 22.05 11.15 0.61
C GLU A 272 22.67 12.55 0.56
N SER A 273 22.19 13.43 -0.34
CA SER A 273 22.63 14.83 -0.41
C SER A 273 22.21 15.68 0.80
N GLY A 274 21.04 15.41 1.38
CA GLY A 274 20.56 16.10 2.60
C GLY A 274 21.30 15.67 3.86
N ALA A 275 21.78 14.42 3.94
CA ALA A 275 22.62 13.95 5.04
C ALA A 275 24.00 14.63 5.04
N THR A 276 24.64 14.76 3.87
CA THR A 276 25.94 15.45 3.74
C THR A 276 25.86 16.95 4.07
N ALA A 277 24.73 17.60 3.79
CA ALA A 277 24.53 19.01 4.12
C ALA A 277 24.32 19.27 5.63
N ALA A 278 23.76 18.30 6.36
CA ALA A 278 23.53 18.40 7.80
C ALA A 278 24.79 18.10 8.63
N ASP A 279 25.76 17.35 8.08
CA ASP A 279 27.02 16.99 8.74
C ASP A 279 28.19 17.93 8.40
N THR A 280 27.95 18.99 7.62
CA THR A 280 28.97 20.04 7.40
C THR A 280 28.93 20.99 8.60
N PRO A 281 29.99 21.09 9.43
CA PRO A 281 30.04 22.08 10.49
C PRO A 281 29.90 23.46 9.85
N ALA A 282 28.99 24.29 10.36
CA ALA A 282 28.92 25.69 9.97
C ALA A 282 30.34 26.26 10.03
N ALA A 283 30.85 26.72 8.89
CA ALA A 283 32.19 27.29 8.81
C ALA A 283 32.32 28.34 9.91
N ALA A 284 33.28 28.11 10.82
CA ALA A 284 33.56 29.05 11.89
C ALA A 284 33.81 30.44 11.25
N PRO A 285 33.23 31.52 11.81
CA PRO A 285 33.50 32.85 11.30
C PRO A 285 35.01 33.08 11.28
N ALA A 286 35.52 33.54 10.13
CA ALA A 286 36.94 33.78 9.93
C ALA A 286 37.48 34.68 11.05
N PRO A 287 38.63 34.37 11.66
CA PRO A 287 39.21 35.21 12.70
C PRO A 287 39.49 36.60 12.12
N ALA A 288 39.02 37.62 12.82
CA ALA A 288 39.26 39.01 12.47
C ALA A 288 40.77 39.25 12.31
N ALA A 289 41.15 39.88 11.19
CA ALA A 289 42.54 40.20 10.91
C ALA A 289 43.10 41.11 12.02
N PRO A 290 44.33 40.88 12.50
CA PRO A 290 44.94 41.74 13.50
C PRO A 290 45.16 43.15 12.92
N GLU A 291 44.63 44.15 13.60
CA GLU A 291 44.91 45.55 13.32
C GLU A 291 46.41 45.81 13.48
N ALA A 292 47.02 46.41 12.46
CA ALA A 292 48.43 46.76 12.47
C ALA A 292 48.69 47.88 13.50
N PRO A 293 49.80 47.83 14.26
CA PRO A 293 50.13 48.86 15.23
C PRO A 293 50.55 50.16 14.53
N SER A 294 49.94 51.27 14.99
CA SER A 294 50.26 52.65 14.61
C SER A 294 51.58 53.15 15.19
#